data_AF-A0AAD4QM74-F1
#
_entry.id   AF-A0AAD4QM74-F1
#
_cell.length_a   1.000
_cell.length_b   1.000
_cell.length_c   1.000
_cell.angle_alpha   90.00
_cell.angle_beta   90.00
_cell.angle_gamma   90.00
#
_symmetry.space_group_name_H-M   'P 1'
#
loop_
_entity.id
_entity.type
_entity.pdbx_description
1 polymer ?
#
loop_
_entity_poly.entity_id
_entity_poly.type
_entity_poly.pdbx_seq_one_letter_code
_entity_poly.pdbx_strand_id
1 'polypeptide(L)' 'KPITTIRFYMPNPLENWKWPRHLNPHHVEAKEASSAYFRSFEAFSPKAQDAFDRCELGMTRPILF' A
#
# COMPACT_ATOMS: atom_id res chain seq x y z
N LYS A 1 -5.58 38.22 4.21
CA LYS A 1 -6.33 37.26 5.07
C LYS A 1 -5.34 36.26 5.62
N PRO A 2 -5.18 36.10 6.95
CA PRO A 2 -4.30 35.07 7.48
C PRO A 2 -4.88 33.67 7.18
N ILE A 3 -4.02 32.75 6.73
CA ILE A 3 -4.36 31.35 6.48
C ILE A 3 -4.28 30.64 7.83
N THR A 4 -5.41 30.41 8.48
CA THR A 4 -5.50 29.56 9.66
C THR A 4 -5.29 28.11 9.23
N THR A 5 -4.16 27.51 9.63
CA THR A 5 -3.89 26.09 9.40
C THR A 5 -4.66 25.27 10.41
N ILE A 6 -5.74 24.60 9.98
CA ILE A 6 -6.50 23.67 10.82
C ILE A 6 -5.80 22.31 10.75
N ARG A 7 -5.39 21.78 11.91
CA ARG A 7 -4.84 20.41 12.02
C ARG A 7 -5.94 19.46 12.45
N PHE A 8 -6.12 18.40 11.69
CA PHE A 8 -7.02 17.29 12.02
C PHE A 8 -6.19 16.09 12.48
N TYR A 9 -6.66 15.40 13.51
CA TYR A 9 -6.09 14.12 13.95
C TYR A 9 -6.95 12.99 13.39
N MET A 10 -6.35 12.10 12.60
CA MET A 10 -7.04 10.90 12.14
C MET A 10 -6.92 9.83 13.24
N PRO A 11 -8.03 9.36 13.83
CA PRO A 11 -7.98 8.27 14.79
C PRO A 11 -7.50 6.99 14.11
N ASN A 12 -6.84 6.09 14.85
CA ASN A 12 -6.42 4.80 14.31
C ASN A 12 -7.65 3.87 14.18
N PRO A 13 -8.17 3.62 12.97
CA PRO A 13 -9.39 2.82 12.81
C PRO A 13 -9.14 1.33 13.10
N LEU A 14 -7.88 0.90 13.17
CA LEU A 14 -7.50 -0.49 13.40
C LEU A 14 -7.23 -0.83 14.87
N GLU A 15 -7.24 0.17 15.76
CA GLU A 15 -6.92 0.00 17.19
C GLU A 15 -7.86 -1.00 17.88
N ASN A 16 -9.14 -1.01 17.51
CA ASN A 16 -10.17 -1.90 18.06
C ASN A 16 -10.69 -2.91 17.04
N TRP A 17 -9.90 -3.23 16.01
CA TRP A 17 -10.34 -4.13 14.94
C TRP A 17 -10.58 -5.55 15.48
N LYS A 18 -11.82 -6.04 15.35
CA LYS A 18 -12.27 -7.30 15.94
C LYS A 18 -11.77 -8.54 15.20
N TRP A 19 -11.32 -8.39 13.95
CA TRP A 19 -10.95 -9.54 13.11
C TRP A 19 -9.44 -9.76 13.16
N PRO A 20 -8.98 -10.99 13.43
CA PRO A 20 -7.56 -11.29 13.39
C PRO A 20 -7.00 -11.05 12.00
N ARG A 21 -5.85 -10.39 11.93
CA ARG A 21 -5.19 -10.09 10.68
C ARG A 21 -4.35 -11.30 10.27
N HIS A 22 -4.82 -12.07 9.30
CA HIS A 22 -4.06 -13.17 8.73
C HIS A 22 -3.25 -12.65 7.53
N LEU A 23 -1.93 -12.76 7.62
CA LEU A 23 -1.05 -12.50 6.47
C LEU A 23 -0.82 -13.82 5.76
N ASN A 24 -0.99 -13.84 4.44
CA ASN A 24 -0.59 -14.98 3.64
C ASN A 24 0.93 -15.20 3.80
N PRO A 25 1.41 -16.41 4.15
CA PRO A 25 2.84 -16.72 4.22
C PRO A 25 3.60 -16.36 2.93
N HIS A 26 2.94 -16.46 1.77
CA HIS A 26 3.50 -16.17 0.45
C HIS A 26 3.29 -14.71 0.00
N HIS A 27 2.89 -13.80 0.89
CA HIS A 27 2.61 -12.41 0.52
C HIS A 27 3.84 -11.69 -0.06
N VAL A 28 5.05 -12.04 0.38
CA VAL A 28 6.31 -11.46 -0.13
C VAL A 28 6.55 -11.91 -1.57
N GLU A 29 6.44 -13.21 -1.82
CA GLU A 29 6.60 -13.81 -3.16
C GLU A 29 5.56 -13.25 -4.14
N ALA A 30 4.29 -13.18 -3.72
CA ALA A 30 3.21 -12.63 -4.53
C ALA A 30 3.42 -11.13 -4.83
N LYS A 31 3.96 -10.37 -3.87
CA LYS A 31 4.32 -8.96 -4.07
C LYS A 31 5.43 -8.84 -5.11
N GLU A 32 6.51 -9.61 -4.99
CA GLU A 32 7.62 -9.56 -5.93
C GLU A 32 7.20 -9.94 -7.35
N ALA A 33 6.41 -11.01 -7.48
CA ALA A 33 5.87 -11.46 -8.77
C ALA A 33 4.97 -10.39 -9.41
N SER A 34 4.06 -9.77 -8.64
CA SER A 34 3.17 -8.73 -9.16
C SER A 34 3.95 -7.45 -9.51
N SER A 35 4.91 -7.02 -8.69
CA SER A 35 5.77 -5.88 -9.01
C SER A 35 6.61 -6.11 -10.26
N ALA A 36 7.18 -7.31 -10.45
CA ALA A 36 7.91 -7.66 -11.67
C ALA A 36 6.99 -7.63 -12.90
N TYR A 37 5.76 -8.15 -12.78
CA TYR A 37 4.75 -8.08 -13.82
C TYR A 37 4.39 -6.63 -14.17
N PHE A 38 4.16 -5.76 -13.17
CA PHE A 38 3.87 -4.35 -13.40
C PHE A 38 5.02 -3.60 -14.10
N ARG A 39 6.28 -3.87 -13.70
CA ARG A 39 7.46 -3.26 -14.34
C ARG A 39 7.60 -3.65 -15.81
N SER A 40 7.16 -4.86 -16.19
CA SER A 40 7.24 -5.33 -17.58
C SER A 40 6.38 -4.53 -18.56
N PHE A 41 5.36 -3.79 -18.07
CA PHE A 41 4.56 -2.91 -18.91
C PHE A 41 5.23 -1.58 -19.23
N GLU A 42 6.32 -1.24 -18.54
CA GLU A 42 7.02 0.05 -18.67
C GLU A 42 6.05 1.26 -18.60
N ALA A 43 4.96 1.11 -17.83
CA ALA A 43 3.85 2.05 -17.83
C ALA A 43 4.19 3.41 -17.19
N PHE A 44 5.29 3.48 -16.44
CA PHE A 44 5.70 4.65 -15.68
C PHE A 44 7.10 5.12 -16.07
N SER A 45 7.31 6.43 -16.02
CA SER A 45 8.67 7.00 -16.05
C SER A 45 9.47 6.52 -14.82
N PRO A 46 10.82 6.54 -14.86
CA PRO A 46 11.64 6.03 -13.75
C PRO A 46 11.29 6.62 -12.38
N LYS A 47 10.95 7.92 -12.33
CA LYS A 47 10.53 8.60 -11.10
C LYS A 47 9.15 8.14 -10.60
N ALA A 48 8.22 7.90 -11.52
CA ALA A 48 6.89 7.42 -11.19
C ALA A 48 6.92 5.93 -10.78
N GLN A 49 7.77 5.12 -11.42
CA GLN A 49 7.99 3.73 -11.02
C GLN A 49 8.59 3.64 -9.62
N ASP A 50 9.57 4.48 -9.28
CA ASP A 50 10.15 4.53 -7.93
C ASP A 50 9.14 5.01 -6.88
N ALA A 51 8.23 5.93 -7.23
CA ALA A 51 7.13 6.31 -6.33
C ALA A 51 6.11 5.17 -6.15
N PHE A 52 5.85 4.41 -7.22
CA PHE A 52 4.95 3.27 -7.21
C PHE A 52 5.53 2.09 -6.42
N ASP A 53 6.81 1.77 -6.60
CA ASP A 53 7.51 0.69 -5.91
C ASP A 53 7.63 0.94 -4.39
N ARG A 54 7.68 2.22 -3.97
CA ARG A 54 7.60 2.64 -2.57
C ARG A 54 6.20 2.50 -1.98
N CYS A 55 5.17 2.48 -2.83
CA CYS A 55 3.81 2.25 -2.41
C CYS A 55 3.60 0.73 -2.33
N GLU A 56 3.29 0.22 -1.15
CA GLU A 56 3.04 -1.21 -0.88
C GLU A 56 1.74 -1.72 -1.54
N LEU A 57 1.45 -1.32 -2.78
CA LEU A 57 0.22 -1.61 -3.53
C LEU A 57 0.10 -3.08 -3.94
N GLY A 58 1.24 -3.77 -4.08
CA GLY A 58 1.27 -5.23 -4.23
C GLY A 58 0.68 -5.96 -3.01
N MET A 59 0.54 -5.29 -1.86
CA MET A 59 -0.02 -5.84 -0.62
C MET A 59 -1.57 -5.75 -0.57
N THR A 60 -2.27 -5.71 -1.70
CA THR A 60 -3.74 -5.58 -1.71
C THR A 60 -4.49 -6.90 -1.47
N ARG A 61 -3.81 -8.01 -1.13
CA ARG A 61 -4.47 -9.24 -0.65
C ARG A 61 -3.64 -9.95 0.42
N PRO A 62 -4.01 -9.81 1.71
CA PRO A 62 -4.40 -11.02 2.43
C PRO A 62 -5.53 -10.84 3.46
N ILE A 63 -6.30 -9.74 3.42
CA ILE A 63 -7.44 -9.52 4.34
C ILE A 63 -8.77 -10.12 3.85
N LEU A 64 -8.73 -10.91 2.77
CA LEU A 64 -9.88 -11.57 2.15
C LEU A 64 -9.60 -13.06 1.93
N PHE A 65 -9.14 -13.79 2.97
CA PHE A 65 -9.37 -15.23 3.14
C PHE A 65 -9.23 -15.57 4.62
#